data_AF-A0A0P7I168-F1
#
_entry.id   AF-A0A0P7I168-F1
#
_cell.length_a   1.000
_cell.length_b   1.000
_cell.length_c   1.000
_cell.angle_alpha   90.00
_cell.angle_beta   90.00
_cell.angle_gamma   90.00
#
_symmetry.space_group_name_H-M   'P 1'
#
loop_
_entity.id
_entity.type
_entity.pdbx_description
1 polymer ?
#
loop_
_entity_poly.entity_id
_entity_poly.type
_entity_poly.pdbx_seq_one_letter_code
_entity_poly.pdbx_strand_id
1 'polypeptide(L)' 'MLDEVADEVDASPAQTALAWLMHRDGVTAPIVGARTVEQLEENLGAAAIDLSEEQVDRLTEAKGGPYANL' A
#
# COMPACT_ATOMS: atom_id res chain seq x y z
N MET A 1 -6.73 9.72 4.51
CA MET A 1 -6.32 8.43 5.11
C MET A 1 -5.11 7.82 4.41
N LEU A 2 -5.19 7.40 3.14
CA LEU A 2 -4.00 6.87 2.44
C LEU A 2 -2.85 7.88 2.42
N ASP A 3 -3.13 9.12 2.00
CA ASP A 3 -2.10 10.17 1.96
C ASP A 3 -1.53 10.49 3.35
N GLU A 4 -2.38 10.49 4.39
CA GLU A 4 -1.94 10.74 5.77
C GLU A 4 -0.97 9.66 6.27
N VAL A 5 -1.28 8.38 6.05
CA VAL A 5 -0.39 7.29 6.46
C VAL A 5 0.89 7.29 5.62
N ALA A 6 0.81 7.66 4.34
CA ALA A 6 1.98 7.79 3.47
C ALA A 6 2.95 8.87 4.00
N ASP A 7 2.43 10.02 4.45
CA ASP A 7 3.21 11.07 5.09
C ASP A 7 3.85 10.59 6.42
N GLU A 8 3.13 9.79 7.21
CA GLU A 8 3.63 9.26 8.49
C GLU A 8 4.84 8.30 8.32
N VAL A 9 4.91 7.59 7.20
CA VAL A 9 5.98 6.61 6.91
C VAL A 9 6.98 7.08 5.86
N ASP A 10 6.95 8.37 5.50
CA ASP A 10 7.81 9.00 4.50
C ASP A 10 7.85 8.24 3.16
N ALA A 11 6.67 7.89 2.65
CA ALA A 11 6.50 7.10 1.44
C ALA A 11 5.48 7.71 0.49
N SER A 12 5.48 7.25 -0.76
CA SER A 12 4.43 7.62 -1.70
C SER A 12 3.11 6.90 -1.38
N PRO A 13 1.94 7.43 -1.82
CA PRO A 13 0.67 6.72 -1.71
C PRO A 13 0.68 5.36 -2.41
N ALA A 14 1.41 5.22 -3.51
CA ALA A 14 1.54 3.95 -4.23
C ALA A 14 2.33 2.92 -3.40
N GLN A 15 3.45 3.34 -2.82
CA GLN A 15 4.24 2.50 -1.93
C GLN A 15 3.45 2.06 -0.70
N THR A 16 2.73 3.00 -0.08
CA THR A 16 1.91 2.76 1.11
C THR A 16 0.78 1.77 0.82
N ALA A 17 0.11 1.89 -0.32
CA ALA A 17 -0.94 0.96 -0.73
C ALA A 17 -0.39 -0.47 -0.98
N LEU A 18 0.79 -0.59 -1.58
CA LEU A 18 1.45 -1.87 -1.81
C LEU A 18 1.95 -2.51 -0.50
N ALA A 19 2.52 -1.71 0.40
CA ALA A 19 2.94 -2.13 1.75
C ALA A 19 1.75 -2.65 2.56
N TRP A 20 0.62 -1.94 2.52
CA TRP A 20 -0.63 -2.40 3.14
C TRP A 20 -1.11 -3.73 2.55
N LEU A 21 -1.05 -3.90 1.23
CA LEU A 21 -1.48 -5.13 0.57
C LEU A 21 -0.63 -6.34 1.02
N MET A 22 0.67 -6.15 1.30
CA MET A 22 1.56 -7.19 1.86
C MET A 22 1.21 -7.58 3.30
N HIS A 23 0.53 -6.73 4.06
CA HIS A 23 0.07 -7.03 5.42
C HIS A 23 -1.27 -7.81 5.45
N ARG A 24 -1.91 -8.03 4.30
CA ARG A 24 -3.21 -8.71 4.22
C ARG A 24 -3.05 -10.23 4.30
N ASP A 25 -3.85 -10.85 5.16
CA ASP A 25 -3.99 -12.30 5.19
C ASP A 25 -4.34 -12.85 3.80
N GLY A 26 -3.60 -13.89 3.41
CA GLY A 26 -3.77 -14.55 2.10
C GLY A 26 -3.03 -13.89 0.94
N VAL A 27 -2.33 -12.77 1.16
CA VAL A 27 -1.47 -12.14 0.15
C VAL A 27 -0.01 -12.53 0.41
N THR A 28 0.59 -13.30 -0.49
CA THR A 28 2.03 -13.61 -0.40
C THR A 28 2.90 -12.45 -0.89
N ALA A 29 2.52 -11.84 -2.01
CA ALA A 29 3.16 -10.64 -2.55
C ALA A 29 2.23 -9.97 -3.59
N PRO A 30 2.24 -8.64 -3.70
CA PRO A 30 1.53 -7.93 -4.75
C PRO A 30 2.23 -8.11 -6.11
N ILE A 31 1.44 -8.24 -7.17
CA ILE A 31 1.94 -8.20 -8.55
C ILE A 31 1.87 -6.74 -9.01
N VAL A 32 3.02 -6.15 -9.32
CA VAL A 32 3.12 -4.77 -9.79
C VAL A 32 3.42 -4.70 -11.28
N GLY A 33 2.82 -3.73 -11.97
CA GLY A 33 3.15 -3.36 -13.34
C GLY A 33 3.74 -1.96 -13.38
N ALA A 34 4.74 -1.74 -14.24
CA ALA A 34 5.36 -0.44 -14.44
C ALA A 34 5.62 -0.21 -15.93
N ARG A 35 5.47 1.03 -16.39
CA ARG A 35 5.78 1.43 -17.78
C ARG A 35 7.15 2.08 -17.92
N THR A 36 7.73 2.50 -16.80
CA THR A 36 9.07 3.09 -16.72
C THR A 36 9.86 2.45 -15.59
N VAL A 37 11.18 2.66 -15.60
CA VAL A 37 12.06 2.13 -14.54
C VAL A 37 11.78 2.84 -13.23
N GLU A 38 11.53 4.15 -13.25
CA GLU A 38 11.26 4.95 -12.05
C GLU A 38 9.98 4.47 -11.34
N GLN A 39 8.94 4.10 -12.10
CA GLN A 39 7.72 3.50 -11.54
C GLN A 39 7.99 2.12 -10.91
N LEU A 40 8.89 1.34 -11.54
CA LEU A 40 9.28 0.05 -10.99
C LEU A 40 10.05 0.24 -9.68
N GLU A 41 11.01 1.15 -9.65
CA GLU A 41 11.81 1.48 -8.46
C GLU A 41 10.93 2.00 -7.32
N GLU A 42 9.99 2.91 -7.62
CA GLU A 42 9.00 3.39 -6.66
C GLU A 42 8.21 2.22 -6.07
N ASN A 43 7.60 1.38 -6.92
CA ASN A 43 6.81 0.22 -6.47
C ASN A 43 7.63 -0.76 -5.62
N LEU A 44 8.89 -1.02 -5.99
CA LEU A 44 9.77 -1.91 -5.25
C LEU A 44 10.12 -1.37 -3.85
N GLY A 45 10.19 -0.05 -3.70
CA GLY A 45 10.41 0.60 -2.39
C GLY A 45 9.36 0.25 -1.35
N ALA A 46 8.15 -0.15 -1.76
CA ALA A 46 7.09 -0.59 -0.85
C ALA A 46 7.51 -1.76 0.06
N ALA A 47 8.41 -2.63 -0.40
CA ALA A 47 8.87 -3.79 0.36
C ALA A 47 9.73 -3.44 1.58
N ALA A 48 10.18 -2.18 1.69
CA ALA A 48 10.97 -1.67 2.81
C ALA A 48 10.13 -0.88 3.83
N ILE A 49 8.81 -0.78 3.63
CA ILE A 49 7.91 -0.03 4.50
C ILE A 49 7.28 -1.00 5.50
N ASP A 50 7.53 -0.76 6.78
CA ASP A 50 6.83 -1.38 7.89
C ASP A 50 5.67 -0.49 8.32
N LEU A 51 4.45 -1.00 8.26
CA LEU A 51 3.26 -0.32 8.78
C LEU A 51 2.95 -0.83 10.18
N SER A 52 2.57 0.06 11.09
CA SER A 52 2.05 -0.36 12.39
C SER A 52 0.68 -1.02 12.24
N GLU A 53 0.28 -1.85 13.20
CA GLU A 53 -1.06 -2.46 13.24
C GLU A 53 -2.16 -1.37 13.15
N GLU A 54 -1.99 -0.26 13.87
CA GLU A 54 -2.92 0.87 13.84
C GLU A 54 -3.01 1.51 12.44
N GLN A 55 -1.88 1.65 11.73
CA GLN A 55 -1.87 2.16 10.36
C GLN A 55 -2.54 1.18 9.39
N VAL A 56 -2.29 -0.12 9.53
CA VAL A 56 -2.95 -1.16 8.73
C VAL A 56 -4.46 -1.16 8.95
N ASP A 57 -4.92 -1.02 10.19
CA ASP A 57 -6.33 -0.94 10.54
C ASP A 57 -6.97 0.31 9.95
N ARG A 58 -6.36 1.49 10.14
CA ARG A 58 -6.81 2.76 9.53
C ARG A 58 -6.95 2.67 8.01
N LEU A 59 -5.99 2.04 7.34
CA LEU A 59 -6.04 1.82 5.89
C LEU A 59 -7.10 0.79 5.49
N THR A 60 -7.33 -0.24 6.30
CA THR A 60 -8.35 -1.27 6.06
C THR A 60 -9.77 -0.70 6.23
N GLU A 61 -9.97 0.18 7.19
CA GLU A 61 -11.24 0.86 7.45
C GLU A 61 -11.51 2.00 6.47
N ALA A 62 -10.49 2.46 5.74
CA ALA A 62 -10.66 3.43 4.69
C ALA A 62 -11.64 2.84 3.64
N LYS A 63 -12.71 3.60 3.37
CA LYS A 63 -13.89 3.20 2.57
C LYS A 63 -13.57 2.21 1.43
N GLY A 64 -14.44 1.20 1.32
CA GLY A 64 -14.39 0.22 0.24
C GLY A 64 -14.34 0.88 -1.15
N GLY A 65 -13.42 0.37 -1.97
CA GLY A 65 -13.24 0.79 -3.36
C GLY A 65 -14.49 0.54 -4.21
N PRO A 66 -14.46 0.88 -5.51
CA PRO A 66 -15.63 0.80 -6.40
C PRO A 66 -16.24 -0.61 -6.54
N TYR A 67 -15.57 -1.62 -6.00
CA TYR A 67 -15.94 -3.03 -6.05
C TYR A 67 -16.42 -3.60 -4.70
N ALA A 68 -16.64 -2.77 -3.67
CA ALA A 68 -17.01 -3.23 -2.33
C ALA A 68 -18.36 -3.95 -2.22
N ASN A 69 -19.15 -3.98 -3.31
CA ASN A 69 -20.44 -4.66 -3.40
C ASN A 69 -20.47 -5.74 -4.50
N LEU A 70 -19.31 -6.12 -5.05
CA LEU A 70 -19.16 -7.35 -5.84
C LEU A 70 -18.94 -8.52 -4.90
#